data_AF-A0A937P0F5-F1
#
_entry.id   AF-A0A937P0F5-F1
#
_cell.length_a   1.000
_cell.length_b   1.000
_cell.length_c   1.000
_cell.angle_alpha   90.00
_cell.angle_beta   90.00
_cell.angle_gamma   90.00
#
_symmetry.space_group_name_H-M   'P 1'
#
loop_
_entity.id
_entity.type
_entity.pdbx_description
1 polymer ?
#
loop_
_entity_poly.entity_id
_entity_poly.type
_entity_poly.pdbx_seq_one_letter_code
_entity_poly.pdbx_strand_id
1 'polypeptide(L)' 'MMTKKEQTGLSIIYGHAGKRYVYESYKKTDPGMAEKYLQFISKNQTVQYISWNNTKKKFTC' A
#
# COMPACT_ATOMS: atom_id res chain seq x y z
N MET A 1 12.50 -12.60 1.50
CA MET A 1 12.11 -12.69 0.07
C MET A 1 10.68 -12.17 -0.07
N MET A 2 10.41 -11.44 -1.14
CA MET A 2 9.09 -10.88 -1.40
C MET A 2 8.12 -11.96 -1.90
N THR A 3 6.91 -12.01 -1.34
CA THR A 3 5.90 -13.02 -1.69
C THR A 3 5.22 -12.70 -3.03
N LYS A 4 4.61 -13.72 -3.67
CA LYS A 4 3.81 -13.53 -4.90
C LYS A 4 2.70 -12.48 -4.73
N LYS A 5 2.05 -12.45 -3.56
CA LYS A 5 0.99 -11.48 -3.24
C LYS A 5 1.52 -10.05 -3.15
N GLU A 6 2.70 -9.87 -2.57
CA GLU A 6 3.35 -8.55 -2.51
C GLU A 6 3.79 -8.10 -3.91
N GLN A 7 4.26 -9.00 -4.77
CA GLN A 7 4.58 -8.65 -6.16
C GLN A 7 3.34 -8.15 -6.93
N THR A 8 2.20 -8.81 -6.78
CA THR A 8 0.93 -8.33 -7.33
C THR A 8 0.54 -6.95 -6.76
N GLY A 9 0.70 -6.77 -5.44
CA GLY A 9 0.45 -5.47 -4.79
C GLY A 9 1.33 -4.35 -5.36
N LEU A 10 2.62 -4.62 -5.57
CA LEU A 10 3.52 -3.66 -6.22
C LEU A 10 3.10 -3.35 -7.65
N SER A 11 2.70 -4.36 -8.43
CA SER A 11 2.20 -4.13 -9.79
C SER A 11 1.00 -3.18 -9.81
N ILE A 12 0.05 -3.34 -8.88
CA ILE A 12 -1.10 -2.45 -8.73
C ILE A 12 -0.68 -1.04 -8.30
N ILE A 13 0.26 -0.93 -7.36
CA ILE A 13 0.80 0.35 -6.90
C ILE A 13 1.47 1.09 -8.05
N TYR A 14 2.39 0.44 -8.78
CA TYR A 14 3.13 1.06 -9.86
C TYR A 14 2.28 1.33 -11.11
N GLY A 15 1.18 0.59 -11.29
CA GLY A 15 0.19 0.83 -12.35
C GLY A 15 -0.76 2.00 -12.08
N HIS A 16 -0.77 2.59 -10.88
CA HIS A 16 -1.67 3.69 -10.51
C HIS A 16 -0.90 4.87 -9.90
N ALA A 17 -0.90 6.02 -10.59
CA ALA A 17 -0.11 7.21 -10.21
C ALA A 17 -0.29 7.65 -8.75
N GLY A 18 -1.53 7.75 -8.27
CA GLY A 18 -1.81 8.09 -6.86
C GLY A 18 -1.26 7.08 -5.85
N LYS A 19 -1.50 5.78 -6.06
CA LYS A 19 -0.99 4.71 -5.20
C LYS A 19 0.54 4.68 -5.19
N ARG A 20 1.17 4.86 -6.36
CA ARG A 20 2.63 4.99 -6.50
C ARG A 20 3.18 6.16 -5.70
N TYR A 21 2.59 7.34 -5.84
CA TYR A 21 3.02 8.54 -5.12
C TYR A 21 3.00 8.34 -3.60
N VAL A 22 1.89 7.78 -3.08
CA VAL A 22 1.74 7.50 -1.64
C VAL A 22 2.78 6.48 -1.17
N TYR A 23 2.95 5.36 -1.89
CA TYR A 23 3.89 4.31 -1.52
C TYR A 23 5.35 4.79 -1.51
N GLU A 24 5.78 5.52 -2.54
CA GLU A 24 7.14 6.07 -2.59
C GLU A 24 7.37 7.18 -1.56
N SER A 25 6.33 7.94 -1.21
CA SER A 25 6.39 8.91 -0.12
C SER A 25 6.63 8.18 1.21
N TYR A 26 5.85 7.14 1.51
CA TYR A 26 6.07 6.32 2.69
C TYR A 26 7.44 5.64 2.69
N LYS A 27 7.93 5.11 1.57
CA LYS A 27 9.28 4.52 1.52
C LYS A 27 10.38 5.50 1.96
N LYS A 28 10.21 6.80 1.69
CA LYS A 28 11.16 7.84 2.08
C LYS A 28 11.02 8.26 3.53
N THR A 29 9.79 8.36 4.05
CA THR A 29 9.52 8.96 5.37
C THR A 29 9.26 7.95 6.48
N ASP A 30 8.61 6.83 6.16
CA ASP A 30 8.24 5.75 7.07
C ASP A 30 8.15 4.41 6.31
N PRO A 31 9.26 3.68 6.19
CA PRO A 31 9.30 2.39 5.51
C PRO A 31 8.31 1.37 6.08
N GLY A 32 7.97 1.45 7.36
CA GLY A 32 6.98 0.57 8.00
C GLY A 32 5.55 0.87 7.51
N MET A 33 5.23 2.14 7.24
CA MET A 33 3.98 2.51 6.56
C MET A 33 3.93 2.00 5.13
N ALA A 34 5.06 2.05 4.40
CA ALA A 34 5.13 1.51 3.04
C ALA A 34 4.81 0.02 3.02
N GLU A 35 5.38 -0.75 3.95
CA GLU A 35 5.10 -2.19 4.08
C GLU A 35 3.62 -2.45 4.39
N LYS A 36 3.03 -1.74 5.36
CA LYS A 36 1.59 -1.86 5.68
C LYS A 36 0.70 -1.51 4.50
N TYR A 37 1.09 -0.51 3.72
CA TYR A 37 0.35 -0.07 2.53
C TYR A 37 0.39 -1.12 1.42
N LEU A 38 1.58 -1.69 1.17
CA LEU A 38 1.75 -2.80 0.26
C LEU A 38 0.90 -4.02 0.67
N GLN A 39 0.98 -4.42 1.94
CA GLN A 39 0.19 -5.53 2.46
C GLN A 39 -1.32 -5.28 2.34
N PHE A 40 -1.78 -4.05 2.55
CA PHE A 40 -3.18 -3.69 2.37
C PHE A 40 -3.62 -3.84 0.91
N ILE A 41 -2.86 -3.29 -0.05
CA ILE A 41 -3.20 -3.37 -1.47
C ILE A 41 -3.14 -4.82 -1.98
N SER A 42 -2.15 -5.60 -1.55
CA SER A 42 -2.05 -7.02 -1.89
C SER A 42 -3.29 -7.84 -1.48
N LYS A 43 -4.00 -7.41 -0.43
CA LYS A 43 -5.23 -8.05 0.06
C LYS A 43 -6.50 -7.42 -0.53
N ASN A 44 -6.44 -6.18 -1.01
CA ASN A 44 -7.58 -5.39 -1.47
C ASN A 44 -7.31 -4.83 -2.88
N GLN A 45 -7.15 -5.71 -3.86
CA GLN A 45 -6.61 -5.35 -5.18
C GLN A 45 -7.49 -4.36 -5.96
N THR A 46 -8.80 -4.37 -5.72
CA THR A 46 -9.80 -3.52 -6.39
C THR A 46 -10.11 -2.23 -5.65
N VAL A 47 -9.40 -1.93 -4.55
CA VAL A 47 -9.67 -0.76 -3.73
C VAL A 47 -9.39 0.55 -4.49
N GLN A 48 -10.33 1.49 -4.41
CA GLN A 48 -10.21 2.81 -5.02
C GLN A 48 -9.80 3.87 -4.00
N TYR A 49 -10.52 3.94 -2.88
CA TYR A 49 -10.26 4.88 -1.79
C TYR A 49 -9.50 4.18 -0.67
N ILE A 50 -8.41 4.79 -0.21
CA ILE A 50 -7.58 4.24 0.85
C ILE A 50 -7.32 5.34 1.87
N SER A 51 -7.64 5.08 3.13
CA SER A 51 -7.39 5.99 4.25
C SER A 51 -6.66 5.27 5.38
N TRP A 52 -5.83 6.00 6.11
CA TRP A 52 -5.19 5.47 7.31
C TRP A 52 -6.06 5.75 8.54
N ASN A 53 -6.48 4.69 9.23
CA ASN A 53 -7.19 4.83 10.49
C ASN A 53 -6.19 4.91 11.65
N ASN A 54 -6.02 6.12 12.21
CA ASN A 54 -5.07 6.37 13.30
C ASN A 54 -5.39 5.64 14.61
N THR A 55 -6.67 5.35 14.88
CA THR A 55 -7.12 4.63 16.08
C THR A 55 -6.83 3.14 15.95
N LYS A 56 -7.20 2.54 14.82
CA LYS A 56 -7.04 1.10 14.54
C LYS A 56 -5.66 0.73 14.01
N LYS A 57 -4.81 1.73 13.75
CA LYS A 57 -3.46 1.60 13.17
C LYS A 57 -3.43 0.70 11.93
N LYS A 58 -4.41 0.89 11.03
CA LYS A 58 -4.55 0.13 9.78
C LYS A 58 -5.16 0.95 8.66
N PHE A 59 -4.93 0.52 7.42
CA PHE A 59 -5.61 1.06 6.25
C PHE A 59 -7.06 0.55 6.17
N THR A 60 -7.94 1.42 5.67
CA THR A 60 -9.35 1.16 5.43
C THR A 60 -9.74 1.66 4.04
N CYS A 61 -10.75 1.01 3.44
CA CYS A 61 -11.47 1.53 2.28
C CYS A 61 -12.52 2.55 2.71
#